data_AF-A0A6S6RNH9-F1
#
_entry.id   AF-A0A6S6RNH9-F1
#
_cell.length_a   1.000
_cell.length_b   1.000
_cell.length_c   1.000
_cell.angle_alpha   90.00
_cell.angle_beta   90.00
_cell.angle_gamma   90.00
#
_symmetry.space_group_name_H-M   'P 1'
#
loop_
_entity.id
_entity.type
_entity.pdbx_description
1 polymer ?
#
loop_
_entity_poly.entity_id
_entity_poly.type
_entity_poly.pdbx_seq_one_letter_code
_entity_poly.pdbx_strand_id
1 'polypeptide(L)' 'MFRGATLVNLDSKGRLTVPTRYRGMLNEESEGQMVFTIDLCQPCLLLYTLPEWEIIEKNYHNFLL' A
#
# COMPACT_ATOMS: atom_id res chain seq x y z
N MET A 1 -10.38 -0.36 7.88
CA MET A 1 -10.70 0.44 6.68
C MET A 1 -9.79 1.67 6.59
N PHE A 2 -8.98 1.79 5.54
CA PHE A 2 -8.11 2.94 5.29
C PHE A 2 -8.89 4.07 4.62
N ARG A 3 -9.07 5.22 5.28
CA ARG A 3 -9.75 6.39 4.70
C ARG A 3 -9.17 7.71 5.18
N GLY A 4 -9.33 8.74 4.35
CA GLY A 4 -8.90 10.11 4.61
C GLY A 4 -7.50 10.41 4.10
N ALA A 5 -7.17 11.70 4.09
CA ALA A 5 -5.85 12.19 3.72
C ALA A 5 -5.01 12.45 4.97
N THR A 6 -3.71 12.18 4.92
CA THR A 6 -2.79 12.59 5.97
C THR A 6 -1.50 13.06 5.33
N LEU A 7 -1.14 14.30 5.64
CA LEU A 7 0.14 14.83 5.29
C LEU A 7 1.22 14.09 6.11
N VAL A 8 2.18 13.51 5.41
CA VAL A 8 3.35 12.88 6.01
C VAL A 8 4.59 13.51 5.42
N ASN A 9 5.63 13.65 6.24
CA ASN A 9 6.94 14.09 5.77
C ASN A 9 7.78 12.87 5.45
N LEU A 10 8.63 13.01 4.42
CA LEU A 10 9.70 12.06 4.14
C LEU A 10 10.96 12.51 4.89
N ASP A 11 11.68 11.55 5.44
CA ASP A 11 13.02 11.83 5.96
C ASP A 11 14.04 11.95 4.84
N SER A 12 15.29 12.27 5.20
CA SER A 12 16.40 12.43 4.25
C SER A 12 16.76 11.16 3.47
N LYS A 13 16.21 10.01 3.86
CA LYS A 13 16.39 8.72 3.18
C LYS A 13 15.15 8.29 2.40
N GLY A 14 14.17 9.19 2.24
CA GLY A 14 12.93 8.90 1.53
C GLY A 14 11.99 7.97 2.28
N ARG A 15 12.17 7.77 3.59
CA ARG A 15 11.26 6.94 4.39
C ARG A 15 10.09 7.77 4.87
N LEU A 16 8.90 7.16 4.84
CA LEU A 16 7.69 7.70 5.45
C LEU A 16 7.40 6.94 6.74
N THR A 17 6.93 7.64 7.76
CA THR A 17 6.43 6.99 8.97
C THR A 17 4.94 6.70 8.80
N VAL A 18 4.56 5.43 8.92
CA VAL A 18 3.14 5.03 8.89
C VAL A 18 2.41 5.70 10.06
N PRO A 19 1.30 6.42 9.80
CA PRO A 19 0.50 7.04 10.86
C PRO A 19 0.01 6.01 11.89
N THR A 20 0.12 6.35 13.18
CA THR A 20 -0.15 5.42 14.30
C THR A 20 -1.50 4.70 14.20
N ARG A 21 -2.54 5.42 13.76
CA ARG A 21 -3.90 4.88 13.62
C ARG A 21 -4.03 3.69 12.66
N TYR A 22 -3.06 3.50 11.76
CA TYR A 22 -3.07 2.41 10.78
C TYR A 22 -2.19 1.23 11.18
N ARG A 23 -1.23 1.43 12.11
CA ARG A 23 -0.22 0.41 12.42
C ARG A 23 -0.80 -0.89 12.98
N GLY A 24 -1.78 -0.79 13.88
CA GLY A 24 -2.43 -1.97 14.46
C GLY A 24 -3.12 -2.81 13.40
N MET A 25 -3.93 -2.17 12.56
CA MET A 25 -4.66 -2.83 11.48
C MET A 25 -3.73 -3.44 10.42
N LEU A 26 -2.65 -2.75 10.04
CA LEU A 26 -1.65 -3.29 9.10
C LEU A 26 -0.92 -4.52 9.65
N ASN A 27 -0.63 -4.52 10.95
CA ASN A 27 -0.03 -5.70 11.58
C ASN A 27 -1.01 -6.86 11.71
N GLU A 28 -2.27 -6.60 12.03
CA GLU A 28 -3.32 -7.64 12.10
C GLU A 28 -3.63 -8.25 10.73
N GLU A 29 -3.67 -7.43 9.67
CA GLU A 29 -4.12 -7.85 8.35
C GLU A 29 -3.01 -8.54 7.53
N SER A 30 -1.76 -8.09 7.67
CA SER A 30 -0.66 -8.57 6.83
C SER A 30 0.69 -8.69 7.54
N GLU A 31 0.74 -8.68 8.87
CA GLU A 31 1.99 -8.68 9.64
C GLU A 31 2.96 -7.55 9.22
N GLY A 32 2.41 -6.45 8.70
CA GLY A 32 3.19 -5.33 8.17
C GLY A 32 3.81 -5.59 6.80
N GLN A 33 3.51 -6.71 6.14
CA GLN A 33 3.90 -6.97 4.76
C GLN A 33 3.05 -6.12 3.80
N MET A 34 3.74 -5.37 2.95
CA MET A 34 3.14 -4.39 2.06
C MET A 34 3.77 -4.45 0.67
N VAL A 35 3.00 -4.07 -0.35
CA VAL A 35 3.45 -3.97 -1.73
C VAL A 35 3.29 -2.55 -2.22
N PHE A 36 4.34 -2.01 -2.85
CA PHE A 36 4.32 -0.72 -3.53
C PHE A 36 4.26 -0.91 -5.03
N THR A 37 3.41 -0.12 -5.69
CA THR A 37 3.35 -0.04 -7.14
C THR A 37 3.20 1.40 -7.62
N ILE A 38 3.45 1.62 -8.90
CA ILE A 38 3.13 2.88 -9.56
C ILE A 38 1.65 2.90 -9.93
N ASP A 39 0.99 4.05 -9.78
CA ASP A 39 -0.31 4.25 -10.40
C ASP A 39 -0.14 4.50 -11.91
N LEU A 40 -1.05 3.97 -12.73
CA LEU A 40 -0.97 4.08 -14.20
C LEU A 40 -1.65 5.33 -14.74
N CYS A 41 -2.48 5.99 -13.93
CA CYS A 41 -3.31 7.13 -14.31
C CYS A 41 -2.79 8.46 -13.73
N GLN A 42 -2.12 8.40 -12.58
CA GLN A 42 -1.64 9.56 -11.83
C GLN A 42 -0.16 9.38 -11.44
N PRO A 43 0.61 10.47 -11.30
CA PRO A 43 2.00 10.41 -10.86
C PRO A 43 2.09 10.20 -9.34
N CYS A 44 1.65 9.03 -8.87
CA CYS A 44 1.69 8.65 -7.46
C CYS A 44 2.07 7.19 -7.26
N LEU A 45 2.39 6.85 -6.02
CA LEU A 45 2.63 5.48 -5.60
C LEU A 45 1.37 4.95 -4.91
N LEU A 46 1.06 3.70 -5.20
CA LEU A 46 0.02 2.94 -4.53
C LEU A 46 0.68 2.00 -3.52
N LEU A 47 0.00 1.81 -2.40
CA LEU A 47 0.46 0.97 -1.31
C LEU A 47 -0.69 0.02 -0.92
N TYR A 48 -0.43 -1.27 -1.02
CA TYR A 48 -1.38 -2.33 -0.71
C TYR A 48 -0.85 -3.21 0.43
N THR A 49 -1.75 -3.77 1.23
CA THR A 49 -1.43 -4.93 2.06
C THR A 49 -1.15 -6.12 1.14
N LEU A 50 -0.26 -7.03 1.57
CA LEU A 50 0.08 -8.20 0.74
C LEU A 50 -1.16 -9.02 0.31
N PRO A 51 -2.13 -9.34 1.20
CA PRO A 51 -3.32 -10.10 0.79
C PRO A 51 -4.15 -9.40 -0.30
N GLU A 52 -4.30 -8.08 -0.20
CA GLU A 52 -5.05 -7.31 -1.21
C GLU A 52 -4.32 -7.28 -2.55
N TRP A 53 -2.99 -7.17 -2.52
CA TRP A 53 -2.17 -7.25 -3.72
C TRP A 53 -2.28 -8.62 -4.40
N GLU A 54 -2.26 -9.72 -3.64
CA GLU A 54 -2.39 -11.08 -4.20
C GLU A 54 -3.73 -11.28 -4.93
N ILE A 55 -4.82 -10.67 -4.44
CA ILE A 55 -6.12 -10.68 -5.13
C ILE A 55 -6.03 -9.93 -6.46
N ILE A 56 -5.44 -8.74 -6.44
CA ILE A 56 -5.22 -7.91 -7.62
C ILE A 56 -4.36 -8.68 -8.63
N GLU A 57 -3.19 -9.18 -8.22
CA GLU A 57 -2.26 -9.92 -9.05
C GLU A 57 -2.93 -11.14 -9.71
N LYS A 58 -3.71 -11.90 -8.95
CA LYS A 58 -4.47 -13.03 -9.48
C LYS A 58 -5.52 -12.62 -10.51
N ASN A 59 -6.20 -11.49 -10.31
CA ASN A 59 -7.17 -10.96 -11.27
C ASN A 59 -6.51 -10.44 -12.55
N TYR A 60 -5.32 -9.81 -12.43
CA TYR A 60 -4.55 -9.33 -13.58
C TYR A 60 -3.80 -10.47 -14.32
N HIS A 61 -3.56 -11.62 -13.69
CA HIS A 61 -3.01 -12.80 -14.36
C HIS A 61 -3.88 -13.28 -15.53
N ASN A 62 -5.20 -13.01 -15.49
CA ASN A 62 -6.13 -13.30 -16.59
C ASN A 62 -6.11 -12.26 -17.73
N PHE A 63 -5.37 -11.17 -17.62
CA PHE A 63 -5.24 -10.15 -18.68
C PHE A 63 -3.96 -10.29 -19.50
N LEU A 64 -3.04 -11.19 -19.09
CA LEU A 64 -1.77 -11.47 -19.76
C LEU A 64 -1.69 -12.89 -20.36
N LEU A 65 -2.82 -13.62 -20.35
CA LEU A 65 -3.06 -14.86 -21.09
C LEU A 65 -4.21 -14.64 -22.08
#